data_AF-A0A1I0EW20-F1
#
_entry.id   AF-A0A1I0EW20-F1
#
_cell.length_a   1.000
_cell.length_b   1.000
_cell.length_c   1.000
_cell.angle_alpha   90.00
_cell.angle_beta   90.00
_cell.angle_gamma   90.00
#
_symmetry.space_group_name_H-M   'P 1'
#
loop_
_entity.id
_entity.type
_entity.pdbx_description
1 polymer ?
#
loop_
_entity_poly.entity_id
_entity_poly.type
_entity_poly.pdbx_seq_one_letter_code
_entity_poly.pdbx_strand_id
1 'polypeptide(L)'
;MTVSGAFQEQPDFREPPLSIEGVAAHWNHRVDGDYYSQPGNLFRLMNAREKQPLFDNTARSLRGVSAPSIQPYIEHCSMAGPEYGIGVAAAAERIHNA
;
A
#
# COMPACT_ATOMS: atom_id res chain seq x y z
N MET A 1 -36.72 32.85 -31.56
CA MET A 1 -35.26 32.69 -31.48
C MET A 1 -34.94 32.12 -30.11
N THR A 2 -34.83 30.79 -30.00
CA THR A 2 -34.50 30.11 -28.75
C THR A 2 -32.99 30.18 -28.56
N VAL A 3 -32.56 30.71 -27.41
CA VAL A 3 -31.15 30.82 -27.02
C VAL A 3 -30.62 29.40 -26.73
N SER A 4 -29.68 28.93 -27.55
CA SER A 4 -28.88 27.74 -27.23
C SER A 4 -27.85 28.14 -26.18
N GLY A 5 -28.02 27.67 -24.94
CA GLY A 5 -27.21 28.05 -23.78
C GLY A 5 -26.08 27.06 -23.48
N ALA A 6 -25.04 27.52 -22.76
CA ALA A 6 -23.84 26.77 -22.37
C ALA A 6 -24.07 25.54 -21.46
N PHE A 7 -25.32 25.15 -21.22
CA PHE A 7 -25.73 24.05 -20.33
C PHE A 7 -26.52 22.96 -21.07
N GLN A 8 -26.41 22.90 -22.41
CA GLN A 8 -26.99 21.82 -23.19
C GLN A 8 -26.16 20.54 -23.01
N GLU A 9 -26.85 19.40 -22.86
CA GLU A 9 -26.19 18.09 -22.80
C GLU A 9 -25.40 17.77 -24.08
N GLN A 10 -24.33 16.99 -23.94
CA GLN A 10 -23.46 16.56 -25.06
C GLN A 10 -23.44 15.02 -25.14
N PRO A 11 -24.44 14.40 -25.80
CA PRO A 11 -24.63 12.95 -25.79
C PRO A 11 -23.50 12.16 -26.46
N ASP A 12 -22.71 12.80 -27.32
CA ASP A 12 -21.54 12.19 -27.98
C ASP A 12 -20.42 11.79 -27.00
N PHE A 13 -20.46 12.30 -25.76
CA PHE A 13 -19.50 11.97 -24.70
C PHE A 13 -20.06 10.97 -23.67
N ARG A 14 -21.18 10.31 -23.97
CA ARG A 14 -21.78 9.32 -23.06
C ARG A 14 -20.83 8.13 -22.88
N GLU A 15 -20.56 7.77 -21.63
CA GLU A 15 -19.79 6.58 -21.29
C GLU A 15 -20.46 5.29 -21.82
N PRO A 16 -19.66 4.27 -22.19
CA PRO A 16 -20.21 2.98 -22.58
C PRO A 16 -20.85 2.27 -21.37
N PRO A 17 -21.93 1.48 -21.56
CA PRO A 17 -22.51 0.67 -20.49
C PRO A 17 -21.49 -0.32 -19.91
N LEU A 18 -21.42 -0.42 -18.58
CA LEU A 18 -20.62 -1.40 -17.86
C LEU A 18 -21.50 -2.58 -17.43
N SER A 19 -21.12 -3.81 -17.78
CA SER A 19 -21.79 -5.02 -17.27
C SER A 19 -21.56 -5.16 -15.77
N ILE A 20 -22.60 -5.52 -15.02
CA ILE A 20 -22.54 -5.73 -13.57
C ILE A 20 -23.04 -7.15 -13.27
N GLU A 21 -22.29 -7.87 -12.45
CA GLU A 21 -22.58 -9.24 -12.04
C GLU A 21 -22.60 -9.36 -10.51
N GLY A 22 -23.41 -10.29 -9.99
CA GLY A 22 -23.57 -10.53 -8.56
C GLY A 22 -24.70 -9.72 -7.92
N VAL A 23 -24.90 -9.95 -6.62
CA VAL A 23 -25.92 -9.25 -5.81
C VAL A 23 -25.31 -8.03 -5.11
N ALA A 24 -26.13 -7.01 -4.88
CA ALA A 24 -25.75 -5.89 -4.03
C ALA A 24 -25.59 -6.39 -2.58
N ALA A 25 -24.36 -6.46 -2.09
CA ALA A 25 -24.01 -7.00 -0.79
C ALA A 25 -22.68 -6.40 -0.27
N HIS A 26 -22.35 -6.68 0.99
CA HIS A 26 -21.06 -6.34 1.60
C HIS A 26 -19.99 -7.39 1.25
N TRP A 27 -19.45 -7.32 0.03
CA TRP A 27 -18.41 -8.23 -0.43
C TRP A 27 -17.11 -8.05 0.36
N ASN A 28 -16.53 -9.16 0.83
CA ASN A 28 -15.27 -9.16 1.55
C ASN A 28 -14.09 -9.19 0.56
N HIS A 29 -13.34 -8.09 0.43
CA HIS A 29 -12.16 -8.04 -0.44
C HIS A 29 -11.02 -8.96 0.05
N ARG A 30 -11.03 -9.39 1.32
CA ARG A 30 -9.98 -10.24 1.89
C ARG A 30 -10.00 -11.69 1.37
N VAL A 31 -10.92 -12.01 0.44
CA VAL A 31 -10.84 -13.25 -0.34
C VAL A 31 -9.59 -13.28 -1.20
N ASP A 32 -9.11 -12.11 -1.65
CA ASP A 32 -7.76 -11.97 -2.13
C ASP A 32 -6.81 -11.77 -0.94
N GLY A 33 -5.93 -12.74 -0.74
CA GLY A 33 -4.98 -12.79 0.36
C GLY A 33 -3.57 -12.36 -0.03
N ASP A 34 -3.32 -11.99 -1.29
CA ASP A 34 -1.97 -11.70 -1.78
C ASP A 34 -1.55 -10.25 -1.48
N TYR A 35 -1.26 -9.98 -0.21
CA TYR A 35 -0.80 -8.67 0.24
C TYR A 35 0.71 -8.45 0.04
N TYR A 36 1.48 -9.52 -0.20
CA TYR A 36 2.93 -9.50 0.01
C TYR A 36 3.75 -9.80 -1.25
N SER A 37 3.16 -10.36 -2.32
CA SER A 37 3.91 -10.66 -3.54
C SER A 37 4.50 -9.39 -4.17
N GLN A 38 3.66 -8.38 -4.39
CA GLN A 38 4.06 -7.12 -5.03
C GLN A 38 5.12 -6.35 -4.24
N PRO A 39 4.94 -6.05 -2.94
CA PRO A 39 5.98 -5.36 -2.16
C PRO A 39 7.25 -6.20 -2.01
N GLY A 40 7.13 -7.53 -1.89
CA GLY A 40 8.28 -8.42 -1.85
C GLY A 40 9.09 -8.39 -3.15
N ASN A 41 8.41 -8.37 -4.30
CA ASN A 41 9.05 -8.26 -5.61
C ASN A 41 9.75 -6.91 -5.77
N LEU A 42 9.11 -5.82 -5.37
CA LEU A 42 9.75 -4.49 -5.37
C LEU A 42 11.01 -4.48 -4.50
N PHE A 43 10.95 -5.06 -3.30
CA PHE A 43 12.12 -5.14 -2.41
C PHE A 43 13.27 -5.97 -3.01
N ARG A 44 12.98 -7.07 -3.73
CA ARG A 44 14.00 -7.90 -4.40
C ARG A 44 14.69 -7.17 -5.56
N LEU A 45 14.04 -6.18 -6.17
CA LEU A 45 14.64 -5.34 -7.21
C LEU A 45 15.61 -4.29 -6.64
N MET A 46 15.51 -3.98 -5.34
CA MET A 46 16.36 -2.97 -4.71
C MET A 46 17.78 -3.49 -4.46
N ASN A 47 18.76 -2.66 -4.76
CA ASN A 47 20.15 -2.89 -4.36
C ASN A 47 20.38 -2.46 -2.89
N ALA A 48 21.54 -2.80 -2.33
CA ALA A 48 21.86 -2.51 -0.93
C ALA A 48 21.78 -1.00 -0.56
N ARG A 49 22.14 -0.11 -1.49
CA ARG A 49 22.09 1.35 -1.29
C ARG A 49 20.67 1.90 -1.28
N GLU A 50 19.70 1.17 -1.82
CA GLU A 50 18.28 1.53 -1.82
C GLU A 50 17.55 0.90 -0.62
N LYS A 51 17.88 -0.35 -0.29
CA LYS A 51 17.34 -1.06 0.88
C LYS A 51 17.68 -0.34 2.19
N GLN A 52 18.89 0.21 2.32
CA GLN A 52 19.29 0.88 3.56
C GLN A 52 18.44 2.14 3.87
N PRO A 53 18.26 3.11 2.95
CA PRO A 53 17.30 4.20 3.12
C PRO A 53 15.87 3.72 3.40
N LEU A 54 15.40 2.63 2.77
CA LEU A 54 14.08 2.09 3.06
C LEU A 54 13.95 1.73 4.55
N PHE A 55 14.91 1.00 5.10
CA PHE A 55 14.89 0.62 6.53
C PHE A 55 14.98 1.84 7.45
N ASP A 56 15.91 2.75 7.18
CA ASP A 56 16.14 3.91 8.06
C ASP A 56 14.98 4.92 7.99
N ASN A 57 14.36 5.10 6.83
CA ASN A 57 13.18 5.97 6.68
C ASN A 57 11.99 5.41 7.46
N THR A 58 11.75 4.11 7.34
CA THR A 58 10.70 3.40 8.09
C THR A 58 10.94 3.47 9.59
N ALA A 59 12.16 3.24 10.06
CA ALA A 59 12.44 3.34 11.48
C ALA A 59 12.25 4.77 12.01
N ARG A 60 12.63 5.79 11.24
CA ARG A 60 12.42 7.20 11.63
C ARG A 60 10.94 7.55 11.74
N SER A 61 10.07 6.99 10.89
CA SER A 61 8.63 7.22 11.00
C SER A 61 7.97 6.47 12.17
N LEU A 62 8.64 5.45 12.71
CA LEU A 62 8.18 4.69 13.89
C LEU A 62 8.64 5.28 15.23
N ARG A 63 9.33 6.43 15.25
CA ARG A 63 9.72 7.12 16.50
C ARG A 63 8.49 7.43 17.36
N GLY A 64 8.50 6.99 18.62
CA GLY A 64 7.41 7.21 19.57
C GLY A 64 6.21 6.28 19.42
N VAL A 65 6.25 5.33 18.48
CA VAL A 65 5.22 4.28 18.34
C VAL A 65 5.47 3.18 19.38
N SER A 66 4.41 2.63 19.97
CA SER A 66 4.53 1.56 20.97
C SER A 66 5.02 0.25 20.36
N ALA A 67 5.80 -0.53 21.12
CA ALA A 67 6.32 -1.82 20.67
C ALA A 67 5.23 -2.80 20.14
N PRO A 68 4.04 -2.92 20.78
CA PRO A 68 2.95 -3.78 20.26
C PRO A 68 2.42 -3.35 18.87
N SER A 69 2.61 -2.09 18.47
CA SER A 69 2.23 -1.61 17.13
C SER A 69 3.35 -1.78 16.11
N ILE A 70 4.61 -1.76 16.54
CA ILE A 70 5.77 -1.99 15.66
C ILE A 70 5.91 -3.46 15.28
N GLN A 71 5.63 -4.37 16.21
CA GLN A 71 5.82 -5.81 16.01
C GLN A 71 5.02 -6.36 14.80
N PRO A 72 3.71 -6.08 14.64
CA PRO A 72 2.97 -6.51 13.45
C PRO A 72 3.52 -5.93 12.15
N TYR A 73 4.03 -4.69 12.18
CA TYR A 73 4.63 -4.07 10.99
C TYR A 73 5.87 -4.86 10.52
N ILE A 74 6.74 -5.26 11.46
CA ILE A 74 7.91 -6.09 11.18
C ILE A 74 7.48 -7.45 10.62
N GLU A 75 6.41 -8.05 11.16
CA GLU A 75 5.85 -9.30 10.65
C GLU A 75 5.33 -9.17 9.21
N HIS A 76 4.63 -8.07 8.89
CA HIS A 76 4.22 -7.77 7.51
C HIS A 76 5.40 -7.60 6.56
N CYS A 77 6.46 -6.90 6.98
CA CYS A 77 7.71 -6.82 6.21
C CYS A 77 8.34 -8.20 6.01
N SER A 78 8.29 -9.07 7.03
CA SER A 78 8.85 -10.44 6.97
C SER A 78 8.05 -11.33 6.01
N MET A 79 6.73 -11.16 5.94
CA MET A 79 5.87 -11.84 4.95
C MET A 79 6.16 -11.39 3.51
N ALA A 80 6.53 -10.12 3.30
CA ALA A 80 7.01 -9.64 2.00
C ALA A 80 8.43 -10.13 1.66
N GLY A 81 9.29 -10.26 2.66
CA GLY A 81 10.61 -10.87 2.51
C GLY A 81 11.37 -10.95 3.85
N PRO A 82 12.05 -12.08 4.16
CA PRO A 82 12.77 -12.22 5.44
C PRO A 82 13.81 -11.12 5.67
N GLU A 83 14.61 -10.79 4.65
CA GLU A 83 15.61 -9.69 4.74
C GLU A 83 14.97 -8.33 4.98
N TYR A 84 13.76 -8.11 4.46
CA TYR A 84 13.04 -6.85 4.67
C TYR A 84 12.63 -6.71 6.13
N GLY A 85 12.01 -7.76 6.69
CA GLY A 85 11.67 -7.81 8.12
C GLY A 85 12.88 -7.60 9.03
N ILE A 86 13.98 -8.32 8.77
CA ILE A 86 15.23 -8.20 9.53
C ILE A 86 15.80 -6.77 9.47
N GLY A 87 15.83 -6.16 8.27
CA GLY A 87 16.34 -4.80 8.07
C GLY A 87 15.53 -3.75 8.83
N VAL A 88 14.21 -3.84 8.77
CA VAL A 88 13.31 -2.94 9.50
C VAL A 88 13.42 -3.14 11.02
N ALA A 89 13.46 -4.39 11.50
CA ALA A 89 13.61 -4.69 12.92
C ALA A 89 14.90 -4.07 13.50
N ALA A 90 16.03 -4.32 12.84
CA ALA A 90 17.32 -3.77 13.26
C ALA A 90 17.34 -2.22 13.24
N ALA A 91 16.63 -1.60 12.28
CA ALA A 91 16.52 -0.14 12.22
C ALA A 91 15.61 0.43 13.31
N ALA A 92 14.48 -0.22 13.60
CA ALA A 92 13.56 0.17 14.65
C ALA A 92 14.19 0.07 16.05
N GLU A 93 14.93 -1.01 16.32
CA GLU A 93 15.67 -1.19 17.58
C GLU A 93 16.70 -0.07 17.82
N ARG A 94 17.48 0.29 16.79
CA ARG A 94 18.46 1.38 16.87
C ARG A 94 17.85 2.72 17.28
N ILE A 95 16.59 2.95 16.93
CA ILE A 95 15.90 4.21 17.19
C ILE A 95 15.18 4.22 18.54
N HIS A 96 14.74 3.06 19.05
CA HIS A 96 14.14 2.95 20.38
C HIS A 96 15.19 2.88 21.50
N ASN A 97 16.39 2.40 21.20
CA ASN A 97 17.50 2.31 22.15
C ASN A 97 18.43 3.54 22.16
N ALA A 98 18.14 4.55 21.34
CA ALA A 98 18.91 5.79 21.20
C ALA A 98 18.16 6.98 21.82
#